data_AF-A0A2V2WQ78-F1
#
_entry.id   AF-A0A2V2WQ78-F1
#
_cell.length_a   1.000
_cell.length_b   1.000
_cell.length_c   1.000
_cell.angle_alpha   90.00
_cell.angle_beta   90.00
_cell.angle_gamma   90.00
#
_symmetry.space_group_name_H-M   'P 1'
#
loop_
_entity.id
_entity.type
_entity.pdbx_description
1 polymer ?
#
loop_
_entity_poly.entity_id
_entity_poly.type
_entity_poly.pdbx_seq_one_letter_code
_entity_poly.pdbx_strand_id
1 'polypeptide(L)'
;MKVIPPSLLALQQHIASLPFDVLIRRIHSSSQGNPARSLEAHFIGARSHLARGKGQGFAELPQVSGEQLASTSSQNAETVVVSSLQLRELLSERLLQDVQQPRTRLQLNVDDLSLILANAVRHKFSFRLTNTTLRRFTEALNGVWGKDAASQQIEALSRVMEACCDGLEGNDLMTWDDLANLVAMVEQRWSLFTKSNSLCCLLLQFFSSVIAVEVSTEAPMPGILRADPVLLKERCLQLVHDATDILADTLEAGIPLTWSPAELQGMCRVVKQLRHYEHVRSSLKTSSLGRVRFWKRTAATAPAEPADAVPVYKQLSRLVTTQVLSNSRLVTDVEAMTLAQVAGVFSSVSFACGTEAILRFTVPVQNVLKRVVVADATSMRHVICIGEASLHVEGASLLFVEAVRSISRFAFVLTSAATWDLLCRVCALLEGAPLSLRAVVVMCLCSLQGSLEKSRRLPSSASPEFASFRLAVAMVCTLLRAAQGANRSADGGNNSQCGGGSAHDA
;
A
#
# COMPACT_ATOMS: atom_id res chain seq x y z
N MET A 1 -18.84 -32.71 5.30
CA MET A 1 -19.44 -31.95 6.43
C MET A 1 -19.35 -30.46 6.14
N LYS A 2 -20.49 -29.75 6.07
CA LYS A 2 -20.53 -28.28 5.98
C LYS A 2 -20.26 -27.72 7.38
N VAL A 3 -19.12 -27.06 7.58
CA VAL A 3 -18.86 -26.34 8.84
C VAL A 3 -19.68 -25.06 8.78
N ILE A 4 -20.70 -24.97 9.63
CA ILE A 4 -21.58 -23.81 9.76
C ILE A 4 -20.74 -22.69 10.43
N PRO A 5 -20.72 -21.46 9.90
CA PRO A 5 -20.03 -20.35 10.57
C PRO A 5 -20.60 -20.17 11.98
N PRO A 6 -19.75 -19.90 12.99
CA PRO A 6 -20.21 -19.79 14.37
C PRO A 6 -21.22 -18.65 14.50
N SER A 7 -22.27 -18.87 15.30
CA SER A 7 -23.14 -17.76 15.71
C SER A 7 -22.31 -16.70 16.46
N LEU A 8 -22.74 -15.43 16.43
CA LEU A 8 -22.01 -14.34 17.10
C LEU A 8 -21.73 -14.66 18.58
N LEU A 9 -22.70 -15.25 19.26
CA LEU A 9 -22.59 -15.67 20.66
C LEU A 9 -21.57 -16.80 20.86
N ALA A 10 -21.52 -17.78 19.95
CA ALA A 10 -20.51 -18.84 19.99
C ALA A 10 -19.10 -18.29 19.73
N LEU A 11 -18.96 -17.32 18.81
CA LEU A 11 -17.68 -16.65 18.55
C LEU A 11 -17.22 -15.83 19.75
N GLN A 12 -18.13 -15.09 20.38
CA GLN A 12 -17.83 -14.31 21.59
C GLN A 12 -17.37 -15.23 22.73
N GLN A 13 -18.06 -16.35 22.97
CA GLN A 13 -17.66 -17.35 23.96
C GLN A 13 -16.30 -17.96 23.62
N HIS A 14 -16.05 -18.28 22.34
CA HIS A 14 -14.76 -18.80 21.91
C HIS A 14 -13.63 -17.80 22.20
N ILE A 15 -13.76 -16.55 21.76
CA ILE A 15 -12.76 -15.49 21.99
C ILE A 15 -12.55 -15.26 23.50
N ALA A 16 -13.62 -15.24 24.30
CA ALA A 16 -13.54 -15.09 25.75
C ALA A 16 -12.82 -16.25 26.44
N SER A 17 -12.95 -17.47 25.91
CA SER A 17 -12.29 -18.66 26.46
C SER A 17 -10.79 -18.77 26.17
N LEU A 18 -10.27 -17.99 25.21
CA LEU A 18 -8.87 -18.08 24.81
C LEU A 18 -7.96 -17.44 25.89
N PRO A 19 -6.86 -18.12 26.28
CA PRO A 19 -5.79 -17.48 27.05
C PRO A 19 -5.21 -16.29 26.29
N PHE A 20 -4.79 -15.26 27.02
CA PHE A 20 -4.23 -14.03 26.45
C PHE A 20 -3.09 -14.30 25.45
N ASP A 21 -2.13 -15.15 25.80
CA ASP A 21 -0.99 -15.48 24.94
C ASP A 21 -1.43 -16.10 23.60
N VAL A 22 -2.46 -16.96 23.63
CA VAL A 22 -3.00 -17.59 22.43
C VAL A 22 -3.73 -16.57 21.57
N LEU A 23 -4.50 -15.68 22.20
CA LEU A 23 -5.20 -14.59 21.52
C LEU A 23 -4.22 -13.67 20.79
N ILE A 24 -3.20 -13.16 21.49
CA ILE A 24 -2.19 -12.27 20.93
C ILE A 24 -1.39 -12.95 19.82
N ARG A 25 -0.96 -14.21 20.01
CA ARG A 25 -0.24 -14.95 18.97
C ARG A 25 -1.06 -15.09 17.69
N ARG A 26 -2.36 -15.41 17.79
CA ARG A 26 -3.25 -15.52 16.62
C ARG A 26 -3.45 -14.19 15.90
N ILE A 27 -3.59 -13.10 16.64
CA ILE A 27 -3.72 -11.75 16.07
C ILE A 27 -2.40 -11.37 15.38
N HIS A 28 -1.27 -11.55 16.06
CA HIS A 28 0.04 -11.17 15.56
C HIS A 28 0.47 -12.00 14.34
N SER A 29 0.17 -13.30 14.32
CA SER A 29 0.44 -14.18 13.16
C SER A 29 -0.41 -13.85 11.94
N SER A 30 -1.44 -13.02 12.11
CA SER A 30 -2.34 -12.69 11.03
C SER A 30 -1.70 -11.74 10.02
N SER A 31 -2.15 -11.83 8.77
CA SER A 31 -1.66 -11.07 7.64
C SER A 31 -2.82 -10.39 6.92
N GLN A 32 -2.64 -9.11 6.60
CA GLN A 32 -3.57 -8.39 5.73
C GLN A 32 -3.43 -8.81 4.25
N GLY A 33 -2.23 -9.21 3.83
CA GLY A 33 -1.95 -9.57 2.43
C GLY A 33 -2.24 -11.03 2.09
N ASN A 34 -2.28 -11.92 3.09
CA ASN A 34 -2.57 -13.33 2.89
C ASN A 34 -3.94 -13.71 3.48
N PRO A 35 -4.99 -13.91 2.65
CA PRO A 35 -6.33 -14.23 3.13
C PRO A 35 -6.41 -15.56 3.89
N ALA A 36 -5.50 -16.51 3.62
CA ALA A 36 -5.45 -17.77 4.38
C ALA A 36 -4.89 -17.61 5.80
N ARG A 37 -4.21 -16.48 6.06
CA ARG A 37 -3.72 -16.08 7.38
C ARG A 37 -4.38 -14.78 7.86
N SER A 38 -5.57 -14.44 7.37
CA SER A 38 -6.26 -13.24 7.85
C SER A 38 -6.75 -13.42 9.28
N LEU A 39 -7.12 -12.32 9.96
CA LEU A 39 -7.77 -12.39 11.26
C LEU A 39 -9.02 -13.28 11.20
N GLU A 40 -9.83 -13.09 10.18
CA GLU A 40 -11.04 -13.89 9.97
C GLU A 40 -10.71 -15.36 9.76
N ALA A 41 -9.62 -15.69 9.05
CA ALA A 41 -9.19 -17.07 8.90
C ALA A 41 -8.81 -17.71 10.25
N HIS A 42 -8.20 -16.93 11.16
CA HIS A 42 -7.81 -17.40 12.49
C HIS A 42 -8.98 -17.56 13.48
N PHE A 43 -10.06 -16.78 13.34
CA PHE A 43 -11.15 -16.73 14.33
C PHE A 43 -12.49 -17.26 13.81
N ILE A 44 -12.78 -17.11 12.52
CA ILE A 44 -14.04 -17.53 11.87
C ILE A 44 -13.81 -18.77 10.99
N GLY A 45 -12.60 -18.95 10.47
CA GLY A 45 -12.21 -20.05 9.59
C GLY A 45 -12.19 -19.64 8.12
N ALA A 46 -11.26 -20.21 7.36
CA ALA A 46 -10.89 -19.76 5.99
C ALA A 46 -12.01 -19.80 4.92
N ARG A 47 -13.19 -20.36 5.21
CA ARG A 47 -14.29 -20.54 4.23
C ARG A 47 -15.41 -19.52 4.31
N SER A 48 -15.44 -18.64 5.33
CA SER A 48 -16.42 -17.54 5.38
C SER A 48 -16.14 -16.45 4.33
N HIS A 49 -14.91 -16.35 3.84
CA HIS A 49 -14.51 -15.39 2.80
C HIS A 49 -14.85 -15.80 1.37
N LEU A 50 -15.20 -17.07 1.11
CA LEU A 50 -15.65 -17.51 -0.23
C LEU A 50 -17.09 -17.09 -0.54
N ALA A 51 -17.83 -16.54 0.43
CA ALA A 51 -19.21 -16.07 0.23
C ALA A 51 -19.31 -14.63 -0.32
N ARG A 52 -18.20 -13.90 -0.50
CA ARG A 52 -18.22 -12.56 -1.14
C ARG A 52 -17.50 -12.49 -2.50
N GLY A 53 -17.21 -13.65 -3.08
CA GLY A 53 -16.74 -13.74 -4.46
C GLY A 53 -16.28 -15.15 -4.78
N LYS A 54 -16.86 -15.71 -5.85
CA LYS A 54 -16.53 -16.99 -6.49
C LYS A 54 -17.14 -18.23 -5.85
N GLY A 55 -18.32 -18.57 -6.36
CA GLY A 55 -18.66 -19.97 -6.56
C GLY A 55 -17.63 -20.60 -7.51
N GLN A 56 -16.78 -21.47 -6.96
CA GLN A 56 -16.10 -22.48 -7.75
C GLN A 56 -16.64 -23.83 -7.29
N GLY A 57 -17.42 -24.45 -8.18
CA GLY A 57 -17.78 -25.84 -8.07
C GLY A 57 -16.52 -26.68 -8.05
N PHE A 58 -16.47 -27.62 -7.11
CA PHE A 58 -15.60 -28.78 -7.19
C PHE A 58 -16.49 -30.01 -7.31
N ALA A 59 -16.07 -30.87 -8.22
CA ALA A 59 -16.76 -32.03 -8.75
C ALA A 59 -17.20 -33.05 -7.67
N GLU A 60 -18.40 -33.59 -7.89
CA GLU A 60 -18.84 -34.94 -7.51
C GLU A 60 -17.81 -35.99 -8.01
N LEU A 61 -17.43 -37.10 -7.37
CA LEU A 61 -18.05 -38.19 -6.58
C LEU A 61 -16.87 -39.08 -6.03
N PRO A 62 -17.02 -40.23 -5.30
CA PRO A 62 -18.22 -41.04 -5.11
C PRO A 62 -18.66 -41.35 -3.68
N GLN A 63 -19.95 -41.70 -3.60
CA GLN A 63 -20.69 -42.25 -2.48
C GLN A 63 -20.06 -43.54 -1.93
N VAL A 64 -20.17 -43.72 -0.61
CA VAL A 64 -20.37 -45.02 0.01
C VAL A 64 -21.62 -44.93 0.89
N SER A 65 -22.50 -45.90 0.67
CA SER A 65 -23.90 -46.03 1.10
C SER A 65 -24.10 -46.26 2.60
N GLY A 66 -25.29 -45.91 3.11
CA GLY A 66 -25.83 -46.45 4.36
C GLY A 66 -26.87 -45.60 5.09
N GLU A 67 -28.14 -45.71 4.67
CA GLU A 67 -29.39 -45.67 5.47
C GLU A 67 -29.82 -44.41 6.27
N GLN A 68 -30.84 -43.74 5.71
CA GLN A 68 -32.12 -43.28 6.30
C GLN A 68 -32.21 -42.93 7.80
N LEU A 69 -32.67 -41.70 8.12
CA LEU A 69 -34.07 -41.43 8.52
C LEU A 69 -34.34 -39.95 8.87
N ALA A 70 -35.56 -39.54 8.49
CA ALA A 70 -36.40 -38.49 9.08
C ALA A 70 -35.98 -37.01 8.96
N SER A 71 -36.58 -36.38 7.96
CA SER A 71 -36.93 -34.96 7.93
C SER A 71 -38.04 -34.65 8.94
N THR A 72 -37.81 -33.73 9.88
CA THR A 72 -38.88 -32.87 10.43
C THR A 72 -38.35 -31.56 11.00
N SER A 73 -39.13 -30.52 10.70
CA SER A 73 -39.24 -29.19 11.33
C SER A 73 -38.06 -28.22 11.19
N SER A 74 -38.29 -27.29 10.26
CA SER A 74 -37.84 -25.91 10.25
C SER A 74 -37.76 -25.29 11.65
N GLN A 75 -36.55 -24.90 12.05
CA GLN A 75 -36.37 -23.67 12.81
C GLN A 75 -35.39 -22.81 12.04
N ASN A 76 -35.89 -21.66 11.59
CA ASN A 76 -35.13 -20.57 11.01
C ASN A 76 -34.15 -20.05 12.07
N ALA A 77 -32.97 -20.67 12.17
CA ALA A 77 -31.82 -19.98 12.72
C ALA A 77 -31.28 -19.12 11.58
N GLU A 78 -31.61 -17.83 11.58
CA GLU A 78 -30.87 -16.85 10.80
C GLU A 78 -29.38 -17.02 11.14
N THR A 79 -28.64 -17.68 10.25
CA THR A 79 -27.18 -17.78 10.35
C THR A 79 -26.64 -16.39 10.06
N VAL A 80 -26.57 -15.56 11.10
CA VAL A 80 -25.89 -14.26 11.05
C VAL A 80 -24.42 -14.54 10.73
N VAL A 81 -24.05 -14.33 9.47
CA VAL A 81 -22.66 -14.38 9.04
C VAL A 81 -21.95 -13.24 9.76
N VAL A 82 -21.08 -13.58 10.71
CA VAL A 82 -20.32 -12.59 11.48
C VAL A 82 -19.53 -11.71 10.51
N SER A 83 -19.77 -10.41 10.58
CA SER A 83 -19.05 -9.46 9.73
C SER A 83 -17.62 -9.25 10.24
N SER A 84 -16.73 -8.87 9.34
CA SER A 84 -15.35 -8.50 9.68
C SER A 84 -15.29 -7.34 10.69
N LEU A 85 -16.30 -6.45 10.70
CA LEU A 85 -16.45 -5.39 11.70
C LEU A 85 -16.75 -5.96 13.09
N GLN A 86 -17.74 -6.85 13.18
CA GLN A 86 -18.14 -7.49 14.44
C GLN A 86 -17.00 -8.29 15.07
N LEU A 87 -16.18 -8.97 14.26
CA LEU A 87 -14.98 -9.64 14.77
C LEU A 87 -14.00 -8.65 15.40
N ARG A 88 -13.74 -7.52 14.74
CA ARG A 88 -12.84 -6.48 15.28
C ARG A 88 -13.40 -5.88 16.55
N GLU A 89 -14.71 -5.65 16.65
CA GLU A 89 -15.37 -5.15 17.87
C GLU A 89 -15.19 -6.13 19.04
N LEU A 90 -15.50 -7.41 18.83
CA LEU A 90 -15.34 -8.45 19.87
C LEU A 90 -13.89 -8.58 20.34
N LEU A 91 -12.93 -8.60 19.41
CA LEU A 91 -11.50 -8.63 19.75
C LEU A 91 -11.08 -7.35 20.50
N SER A 92 -11.63 -6.20 20.10
CA SER A 92 -11.34 -4.93 20.76
C SER A 92 -11.84 -4.92 22.20
N GLU A 93 -13.05 -5.39 22.46
CA GLU A 93 -13.63 -5.47 23.80
C GLU A 93 -12.86 -6.44 24.68
N ARG A 94 -12.52 -7.63 24.15
CA ARG A 94 -11.77 -8.64 24.90
C ARG A 94 -10.40 -8.13 25.31
N LEU A 95 -9.65 -7.53 24.37
CA LEU A 95 -8.32 -6.97 24.66
C LEU A 95 -8.40 -5.75 25.58
N LEU A 96 -9.44 -4.91 25.44
CA LEU A 96 -9.62 -3.75 26.31
C LEU A 96 -9.81 -4.19 27.77
N GLN A 97 -10.55 -5.28 28.00
CA GLN A 97 -10.68 -5.87 29.33
C GLN A 97 -9.33 -6.32 29.88
N ASP A 98 -8.49 -6.98 29.07
CA ASP A 98 -7.14 -7.41 29.50
C ASP A 98 -6.22 -6.23 29.83
N VAL A 99 -6.25 -5.16 29.02
CA VAL A 99 -5.46 -3.93 29.24
C VAL A 99 -5.91 -3.16 30.48
N GLN A 100 -7.22 -3.20 30.79
CA GLN A 100 -7.79 -2.51 31.95
C GLN A 100 -7.68 -3.31 33.25
N GLN A 101 -7.34 -4.60 33.18
CA GLN A 101 -7.28 -5.43 34.37
C GLN A 101 -6.28 -4.90 35.42
N PRO A 102 -6.59 -5.07 36.73
CA PRO A 102 -5.65 -4.74 37.78
C PRO A 102 -4.37 -5.57 37.64
N ARG A 103 -3.21 -4.96 37.95
CA ARG A 103 -1.87 -5.59 37.85
C ARG A 103 -1.73 -6.93 38.58
N THR A 104 -2.65 -7.24 39.49
CA THR A 104 -2.68 -8.48 40.28
C THR A 104 -3.19 -9.72 39.52
N ARG A 105 -3.80 -9.56 38.33
CA ARG A 105 -4.33 -10.69 37.54
C ARG A 105 -3.56 -10.95 36.24
N LEU A 106 -3.19 -9.89 35.53
CA LEU A 106 -2.38 -9.97 34.31
C LEU A 106 -1.42 -8.78 34.31
N GLN A 107 -0.12 -9.06 34.40
CA GLN A 107 0.90 -8.03 34.41
C GLN A 107 1.46 -7.86 32.99
N LEU A 108 0.83 -6.98 32.22
CA LEU A 108 1.30 -6.64 30.88
C LEU A 108 2.60 -5.82 30.97
N ASN A 109 3.64 -6.29 30.32
CA ASN A 109 4.91 -5.57 30.21
C ASN A 109 4.91 -4.63 28.99
N VAL A 110 6.02 -3.93 28.74
CA VAL A 110 6.14 -3.00 27.61
C VAL A 110 6.01 -3.71 26.25
N ASP A 111 6.48 -4.96 26.16
CA ASP A 111 6.45 -5.76 24.93
C ASP A 111 5.02 -6.18 24.61
N ASP A 112 4.27 -6.68 25.59
CA ASP A 112 2.85 -7.04 25.47
C ASP A 112 2.03 -5.83 25.02
N LEU A 113 2.25 -4.67 25.66
CA LEU A 113 1.55 -3.43 25.34
C LEU A 113 1.91 -2.93 23.92
N SER A 114 3.17 -3.03 23.52
CA SER A 114 3.60 -2.69 22.16
C SER A 114 2.97 -3.61 21.11
N LEU A 115 2.85 -4.92 21.40
CA LEU A 115 2.20 -5.90 20.54
C LEU A 115 0.70 -5.63 20.40
N ILE A 116 0.00 -5.37 21.52
CA ILE A 116 -1.43 -5.02 21.48
C ILE A 116 -1.62 -3.75 20.67
N LEU A 117 -0.84 -2.69 20.95
CA LEU A 117 -0.97 -1.40 20.28
C LEU A 117 -0.69 -1.49 18.79
N ALA A 118 0.41 -2.13 18.39
CA ALA A 118 0.75 -2.33 16.99
C ALA A 118 -0.34 -3.11 16.24
N ASN A 119 -0.87 -4.18 16.83
CA ASN A 119 -1.96 -4.93 16.23
C ASN A 119 -3.28 -4.16 16.21
N ALA A 120 -3.55 -3.32 17.21
CA ALA A 120 -4.74 -2.46 17.23
C ALA A 120 -4.72 -1.44 16.08
N VAL A 121 -3.57 -0.82 15.83
CA VAL A 121 -3.36 0.07 14.69
C VAL A 121 -3.45 -0.69 13.38
N ARG A 122 -2.68 -1.78 13.23
CA ARG A 122 -2.63 -2.59 12.01
C ARG A 122 -4.01 -3.12 11.62
N HIS A 123 -4.75 -3.69 12.55
CA HIS A 123 -6.03 -4.34 12.25
C HIS A 123 -7.24 -3.43 12.38
N LYS A 124 -7.02 -2.14 12.69
CA LYS A 124 -8.07 -1.13 12.86
C LYS A 124 -9.08 -1.54 13.94
N PHE A 125 -8.58 -1.91 15.11
CA PHE A 125 -9.40 -2.15 16.31
C PHE A 125 -9.97 -0.84 16.86
N SER A 126 -10.82 -0.90 17.89
CA SER A 126 -11.55 0.28 18.36
C SER A 126 -10.64 1.40 18.89
N PHE A 127 -11.04 2.66 18.67
CA PHE A 127 -10.37 3.84 19.23
C PHE A 127 -10.12 3.71 20.74
N ARG A 128 -11.11 3.20 21.48
CA ARG A 128 -11.02 3.03 22.93
C ARG A 128 -9.91 2.06 23.33
N LEU A 129 -9.72 0.95 22.61
CA LEU A 129 -8.60 0.02 22.84
C LEU A 129 -7.28 0.72 22.55
N THR A 130 -7.16 1.36 21.37
CA THR A 130 -5.93 2.03 20.95
C THR A 130 -5.50 3.10 21.94
N ASN A 131 -6.40 4.02 22.32
CA ASN A 131 -6.09 5.10 23.26
C ASN A 131 -5.73 4.59 24.66
N THR A 132 -6.48 3.60 25.18
CA THR A 132 -6.21 3.04 26.52
C THR A 132 -4.87 2.32 26.53
N THR A 133 -4.57 1.54 25.49
CA THR A 133 -3.31 0.81 25.36
C THR A 133 -2.14 1.76 25.18
N LEU A 134 -2.29 2.82 24.38
CA LEU A 134 -1.26 3.85 24.20
C LEU A 134 -0.90 4.52 25.54
N ARG A 135 -1.89 4.88 26.36
CA ARG A 135 -1.63 5.47 27.68
C ARG A 135 -0.83 4.52 28.58
N ARG A 136 -1.24 3.25 28.65
CA ARG A 136 -0.53 2.21 29.42
C ARG A 136 0.87 1.95 28.88
N PHE A 137 1.02 1.94 27.56
CA PHE A 137 2.29 1.78 26.88
C PHE A 137 3.24 2.92 27.25
N THR A 138 2.79 4.18 27.20
CA THR A 138 3.59 5.34 27.62
C THR A 138 4.05 5.24 29.07
N GLU A 139 3.16 4.85 29.98
CA GLU A 139 3.50 4.61 31.40
C GLU A 139 4.57 3.51 31.54
N ALA A 140 4.39 2.38 30.86
CA ALA A 140 5.31 1.25 30.90
C ALA A 140 6.67 1.59 30.29
N LEU A 141 6.69 2.25 29.13
CA LEU A 141 7.90 2.64 28.41
C LEU A 141 8.80 3.58 29.21
N ASN A 142 8.20 4.53 29.93
CA ASN A 142 8.92 5.42 30.85
C ASN A 142 9.36 4.73 32.15
N GLY A 143 8.76 3.58 32.46
CA GLY A 143 9.11 2.71 33.58
C GLY A 143 10.15 1.64 33.25
N VAL A 144 10.70 1.59 32.03
CA VAL A 144 11.75 0.63 31.66
C VAL A 144 13.11 1.14 32.13
N TRP A 145 13.77 0.38 33.01
CA TRP A 145 15.10 0.67 33.55
C TRP A 145 15.97 -0.59 33.56
N GLY A 146 17.29 -0.44 33.50
CA GLY A 146 18.25 -1.54 33.55
C GLY A 146 19.18 -1.61 32.35
N LYS A 147 20.02 -2.65 32.29
CA LYS A 147 21.05 -2.81 31.25
C LYS A 147 20.46 -2.98 29.84
N ASP A 148 19.30 -3.64 29.74
CA ASP A 148 18.64 -3.92 28.46
C ASP A 148 17.54 -2.90 28.10
N ALA A 149 17.40 -1.83 28.91
CA ALA A 149 16.32 -0.86 28.77
C ALA A 149 16.28 -0.19 27.39
N ALA A 150 17.45 0.17 26.85
CA ALA A 150 17.53 0.78 25.52
C ALA A 150 17.04 -0.17 24.42
N SER A 151 17.42 -1.45 24.48
CA SER A 151 16.99 -2.45 23.50
C SER A 151 15.49 -2.68 23.55
N GLN A 152 14.93 -2.84 24.75
CA GLN A 152 13.49 -3.02 24.95
C GLN A 152 12.69 -1.80 24.48
N GLN A 153 13.17 -0.58 24.78
CA GLN A 153 12.53 0.65 24.34
C GLN A 153 12.56 0.80 22.81
N ILE A 154 13.70 0.49 22.16
CA ILE A 154 13.83 0.51 20.71
C ILE A 154 12.86 -0.48 20.08
N GLU A 155 12.89 -1.74 20.50
CA GLU A 155 12.07 -2.80 19.92
C GLU A 155 10.56 -2.50 20.06
N ALA A 156 10.14 -2.09 21.26
CA ALA A 156 8.75 -1.79 21.55
C ALA A 156 8.24 -0.58 20.75
N LEU A 157 9.03 0.49 20.64
CA LEU A 157 8.67 1.67 19.83
C LEU A 157 8.72 1.38 18.33
N SER A 158 9.75 0.67 17.85
CA SER A 158 9.87 0.29 16.43
C SER A 158 8.63 -0.47 15.96
N ARG A 159 8.15 -1.43 16.77
CA ARG A 159 6.94 -2.20 16.46
C ARG A 159 5.69 -1.33 16.30
N VAL A 160 5.53 -0.32 17.17
CA VAL A 160 4.41 0.62 17.11
C VAL A 160 4.56 1.56 15.90
N MET A 161 5.77 2.06 15.65
CA MET A 161 6.07 2.91 14.49
C MET A 161 5.80 2.19 13.17
N GLU A 162 6.25 0.94 13.02
CA GLU A 162 5.97 0.10 11.85
C GLU A 162 4.47 -0.06 11.62
N ALA A 163 3.70 -0.34 12.67
CA ALA A 163 2.25 -0.42 12.56
C ALA A 163 1.61 0.90 12.14
N CYS A 164 2.13 2.03 12.63
CA CYS A 164 1.69 3.36 12.21
C CYS A 164 1.98 3.66 10.74
N CYS A 165 3.12 3.21 10.19
CA CYS A 165 3.44 3.39 8.78
C CYS A 165 2.37 2.77 7.86
N ASP A 166 1.76 1.66 8.25
CA ASP A 166 0.75 0.96 7.45
C ASP A 166 -0.70 1.28 7.84
N GLY A 167 -0.94 1.61 9.11
CA GLY A 167 -2.29 1.60 9.70
C GLY A 167 -2.97 2.96 9.89
N LEU A 168 -2.27 4.08 9.68
CA LEU A 168 -2.82 5.42 9.93
C LEU A 168 -3.77 5.93 8.83
N GLU A 169 -3.87 5.25 7.69
CA GLU A 169 -4.74 5.67 6.58
C GLU A 169 -6.23 5.36 6.87
N GLY A 170 -7.05 6.42 6.87
CA GLY A 170 -8.52 6.35 6.75
C GLY A 170 -9.27 5.73 7.93
N ASN A 171 -8.99 6.14 9.17
CA ASN A 171 -9.86 5.93 10.35
C ASN A 171 -9.42 6.77 11.56
N ASP A 172 -10.38 7.18 12.39
CA ASP A 172 -10.20 7.90 13.67
C ASP A 172 -9.66 6.98 14.80
N LEU A 173 -8.58 6.23 14.54
CA LEU A 173 -7.98 5.31 15.53
C LEU A 173 -7.17 6.02 16.61
N MET A 174 -6.64 7.20 16.28
CA MET A 174 -5.79 8.02 17.14
C MET A 174 -6.17 9.49 16.95
N THR A 175 -6.11 10.24 18.04
CA THR A 175 -6.23 11.70 17.99
C THR A 175 -4.91 12.36 17.63
N TRP A 176 -4.93 13.66 17.31
CA TRP A 176 -3.71 14.44 17.15
C TRP A 176 -2.86 14.48 18.43
N ASP A 177 -3.48 14.42 19.61
CA ASP A 177 -2.77 14.34 20.89
C ASP A 177 -2.04 13.00 21.06
N ASP A 178 -2.68 11.91 20.65
CA ASP A 178 -2.08 10.57 20.67
C ASP A 178 -0.84 10.50 19.75
N LEU A 179 -0.94 11.06 18.54
CA LEU A 179 0.17 11.15 17.60
C LEU A 179 1.29 12.05 18.11
N ALA A 180 0.95 13.21 18.68
CA ALA A 180 1.95 14.12 19.26
C ALA A 180 2.72 13.45 20.40
N ASN A 181 2.04 12.68 21.26
CA ASN A 181 2.67 11.92 22.33
C ASN A 181 3.63 10.84 21.78
N LEU A 182 3.22 10.11 20.73
CA LEU A 182 4.10 9.13 20.07
C LEU A 182 5.35 9.80 19.48
N VAL A 183 5.17 10.90 18.74
CA VAL A 183 6.28 11.68 18.18
C VAL A 183 7.22 12.16 19.29
N ALA A 184 6.69 12.70 20.38
CA ALA A 184 7.50 13.15 21.51
C ALA A 184 8.29 12.00 22.18
N MET A 185 7.69 10.80 22.33
CA MET A 185 8.39 9.64 22.90
C MET A 185 9.55 9.16 22.03
N VAL A 186 9.38 9.19 20.70
CA VAL A 186 10.42 8.86 19.73
C VAL A 186 11.51 9.93 19.74
N GLU A 187 11.13 11.21 19.72
CA GLU A 187 12.06 12.34 19.76
C GLU A 187 12.92 12.35 21.04
N GLN A 188 12.34 12.08 22.20
CA GLN A 188 13.08 11.96 23.47
C GLN A 188 14.16 10.86 23.44
N ARG A 189 13.99 9.88 22.54
CA ARG A 189 14.87 8.71 22.37
C ARG A 189 15.62 8.75 21.04
N TRP A 190 15.72 9.93 20.42
CA TRP A 190 16.32 10.15 19.10
C TRP A 190 17.65 9.41 18.89
N SER A 191 18.57 9.55 19.85
CA SER A 191 19.92 8.95 19.78
C SER A 191 19.94 7.42 19.80
N LEU A 192 18.84 6.76 20.17
CA LEU A 192 18.70 5.31 20.09
C LEU A 192 18.40 4.85 18.65
N PHE A 193 17.67 5.65 17.89
CA PHE A 193 17.23 5.32 16.54
C PHE A 193 18.21 5.76 15.45
N THR A 194 18.98 6.82 15.68
CA THR A 194 19.90 7.36 14.67
C THR A 194 21.24 6.62 14.57
N LYS A 195 21.48 5.62 15.42
CA LYS A 195 22.71 4.80 15.38
C LYS A 195 22.69 3.72 14.32
N SER A 196 21.52 3.33 13.83
CA SER A 196 21.35 2.30 12.80
C SER A 196 20.65 2.88 11.59
N ASN A 197 21.17 2.59 10.40
CA ASN A 197 20.56 3.03 9.13
C ASN A 197 19.11 2.54 9.01
N SER A 198 18.83 1.29 9.40
CA SER A 198 17.48 0.71 9.33
C SER A 198 16.49 1.40 10.28
N LEU A 199 16.93 1.73 11.50
CA LEU A 199 16.12 2.46 12.48
C LEU A 199 15.91 3.92 12.05
N CYS A 200 16.91 4.54 11.43
CA CYS A 200 16.77 5.87 10.86
C CYS A 200 15.80 5.88 9.66
N CYS A 201 15.85 4.87 8.78
CA CYS A 201 14.85 4.68 7.73
C CYS A 201 13.43 4.48 8.30
N LEU A 202 13.29 3.80 9.44
CA LEU A 202 12.00 3.66 10.13
C LEU A 202 11.50 5.00 10.71
N LEU A 203 12.39 5.84 11.26
CA LEU A 203 12.04 7.21 11.69
C LEU A 203 11.45 8.01 10.53
N LEU A 204 12.13 8.01 9.38
CA LEU A 204 11.69 8.73 8.18
C LEU A 204 10.31 8.27 7.73
N GLN A 205 10.07 6.96 7.70
CA GLN A 205 8.76 6.37 7.36
C GLN A 205 7.67 6.74 8.36
N PHE A 206 7.98 6.69 9.66
CA PHE A 206 7.01 7.03 10.70
C PHE A 206 6.60 8.49 10.62
N PHE A 207 7.56 9.42 10.58
CA PHE A 207 7.25 10.86 10.55
C PHE A 207 6.55 11.27 9.25
N SER A 208 6.93 10.72 8.10
CA SER A 208 6.21 11.00 6.84
C SER A 208 4.79 10.45 6.85
N SER A 209 4.58 9.31 7.52
CA SER A 209 3.24 8.76 7.70
C SER A 209 2.39 9.70 8.57
N VAL A 210 2.92 10.22 9.68
CA VAL A 210 2.26 11.25 10.52
C VAL A 210 1.93 12.50 9.70
N ILE A 211 2.85 12.96 8.84
CA ILE A 211 2.64 14.10 7.94
C ILE A 211 1.48 13.83 6.96
N ALA A 212 1.41 12.62 6.42
CA ALA A 212 0.39 12.20 5.46
C ALA A 212 -0.99 11.95 6.06
N VAL A 213 -1.11 11.83 7.40
CA VAL A 213 -2.41 11.55 8.03
C VAL A 213 -3.39 12.70 7.84
N GLU A 214 -4.61 12.34 7.47
CA GLU A 214 -5.81 13.18 7.50
C GLU A 214 -6.73 12.68 8.63
N VAL A 215 -6.51 13.13 9.87
CA VAL A 215 -7.41 12.82 11.00
C VAL A 215 -8.61 13.77 10.96
N SER A 216 -9.82 13.27 11.23
CA SER A 216 -11.04 14.08 11.33
C SER A 216 -10.82 15.31 12.22
N THR A 217 -10.99 16.50 11.63
CA THR A 217 -10.92 17.77 12.34
C THR A 217 -12.26 18.04 13.02
N GLU A 218 -12.62 17.28 14.04
CA GLU A 218 -13.71 17.72 14.91
C GLU A 218 -13.37 19.07 15.52
N ALA A 219 -14.32 20.00 15.45
CA ALA A 219 -14.16 21.35 15.97
C ALA A 219 -13.71 21.32 17.44
N PRO A 220 -12.81 22.23 17.85
CA PRO A 220 -12.28 22.25 19.20
C PRO A 220 -13.43 22.50 20.20
N MET A 221 -13.61 21.57 21.13
CA MET A 221 -14.34 21.86 22.36
C MET A 221 -13.56 22.94 23.13
N PRO A 222 -14.18 24.05 23.55
CA PRO A 222 -13.47 25.11 24.26
C PRO A 222 -12.86 24.58 25.56
N GLY A 223 -11.55 24.78 25.77
CA GLY A 223 -10.88 24.58 27.06
C GLY A 223 -9.87 23.43 27.17
N ILE A 224 -9.66 22.62 26.12
CA ILE A 224 -8.62 21.57 26.11
C ILE A 224 -7.48 21.98 25.16
N LEU A 225 -6.25 22.03 25.67
CA LEU A 225 -5.04 22.19 24.85
C LEU A 225 -4.88 20.93 23.99
N ARG A 226 -5.34 20.98 22.74
CA ARG A 226 -5.12 19.93 21.74
C ARG A 226 -3.89 20.24 20.91
N ALA A 227 -3.19 19.20 20.46
CA ALA A 227 -2.09 19.30 19.53
C ALA A 227 -2.56 19.93 18.22
N ASP A 228 -1.93 21.05 17.84
CA ASP A 228 -2.15 21.68 16.55
C ASP A 228 -1.57 20.76 15.44
N PRO A 229 -2.41 20.23 14.53
CA PRO A 229 -1.98 19.35 13.45
C PRO A 229 -0.90 19.98 12.59
N VAL A 230 -1.01 21.28 12.33
CA VAL A 230 -0.07 22.01 11.48
C VAL A 230 1.29 22.07 12.17
N LEU A 231 1.33 22.42 13.46
CA LEU A 231 2.60 22.47 14.21
C LEU A 231 3.24 21.09 14.37
N LEU A 232 2.45 20.04 14.57
CA LEU A 232 2.96 18.67 14.64
C LEU A 232 3.57 18.24 13.31
N LYS A 233 2.90 18.50 12.18
CA LYS A 233 3.43 18.16 10.85
C LYS A 233 4.70 18.94 10.52
N GLU A 234 4.80 20.19 10.93
CA GLU A 234 6.03 21.00 10.78
C GLU A 234 7.17 20.44 11.64
N ARG A 235 6.89 20.01 12.88
CA ARG A 235 7.90 19.36 13.72
C ARG A 235 8.37 18.04 13.10
N CYS A 236 7.44 17.22 12.61
CA CYS A 236 7.78 15.98 11.91
C CYS A 236 8.63 16.25 10.67
N LEU A 237 8.34 17.32 9.90
CA LEU A 237 9.14 17.69 8.74
C LEU A 237 10.58 18.06 9.12
N GLN A 238 10.76 18.80 10.23
CA GLN A 238 12.10 19.09 10.76
C GLN A 238 12.84 17.82 11.17
N LEU A 239 12.17 16.91 11.88
CA LEU A 239 12.77 15.63 12.28
C LEU A 239 13.13 14.76 11.06
N VAL A 240 12.34 14.81 9.99
CA VAL A 240 12.67 14.15 8.73
C VAL A 240 13.92 14.77 8.10
N HIS A 241 14.05 16.10 8.10
CA HIS A 241 15.26 16.77 7.62
C HIS A 241 16.48 16.31 8.43
N ASP A 242 16.41 16.37 9.76
CA ASP A 242 17.51 15.98 10.66
C ASP A 242 17.92 14.50 10.47
N ALA A 243 16.96 13.59 10.28
CA ALA A 243 17.26 12.18 9.98
C ALA A 243 17.84 11.98 8.56
N THR A 244 17.42 12.80 7.60
CA THR A 244 17.94 12.75 6.23
C THR A 244 19.41 13.17 6.19
N ASP A 245 19.78 14.22 6.94
CA ASP A 245 21.16 14.67 7.07
C ASP A 245 22.06 13.56 7.64
N ILE A 246 21.62 12.85 8.68
CA ILE A 246 22.37 11.74 9.27
C ILE A 246 22.64 10.62 8.25
N LEU A 247 21.64 10.27 7.44
CA LEU A 247 21.82 9.25 6.39
C LEU A 247 22.69 9.77 5.25
N ALA A 248 22.63 11.05 4.92
CA ALA A 248 23.48 11.68 3.93
C ALA A 248 24.94 11.64 4.37
N ASP A 249 25.25 12.06 5.61
CA ASP A 249 26.58 11.98 6.20
C ASP A 249 27.13 10.55 6.20
N THR A 250 26.27 9.57 6.49
CA THR A 250 26.63 8.14 6.47
C THR A 250 27.01 7.68 5.06
N LEU A 251 26.28 8.14 4.05
CA LEU A 251 26.53 7.81 2.65
C LEU A 251 27.81 8.50 2.14
N GLU A 252 28.06 9.74 2.54
CA GLU A 252 29.30 10.49 2.24
C GLU A 252 30.53 9.84 2.90
N ALA A 253 30.37 9.26 4.10
CA ALA A 253 31.39 8.45 4.75
C ALA A 253 31.65 7.09 4.06
N GLY A 254 30.94 6.78 2.96
CA GLY A 254 31.11 5.55 2.19
C GLY A 254 30.51 4.31 2.84
N ILE A 255 29.69 4.47 3.88
CA ILE A 255 29.01 3.35 4.54
C ILE A 255 27.76 3.01 3.73
N PRO A 256 27.65 1.77 3.20
CA PRO A 256 26.47 1.39 2.42
C PRO A 256 25.23 1.38 3.31
N LEU A 257 24.17 2.05 2.85
CA LEU A 257 22.85 1.93 3.46
C LEU A 257 22.31 0.52 3.22
N THR A 258 21.60 -0.04 4.20
CA THR A 258 21.03 -1.38 4.09
C THR A 258 20.09 -1.47 2.89
N TRP A 259 20.22 -2.55 2.11
CA TRP A 259 19.39 -2.79 0.94
C TRP A 259 18.40 -3.91 1.24
N SER A 260 17.12 -3.55 1.33
CA SER A 260 16.02 -4.51 1.23
C SER A 260 14.89 -3.96 0.37
N PRO A 261 14.16 -4.81 -0.37
CA PRO A 261 13.03 -4.37 -1.18
C PRO A 261 11.97 -3.62 -0.37
N ALA A 262 11.74 -4.05 0.87
CA ALA A 262 10.78 -3.44 1.78
C ALA A 262 11.24 -2.05 2.24
N GLU A 263 12.50 -1.90 2.68
CA GLU A 263 13.05 -0.59 3.07
C GLU A 263 13.05 0.38 1.89
N LEU A 264 13.46 -0.05 0.69
CA LEU A 264 13.44 0.81 -0.49
C LEU A 264 12.02 1.29 -0.84
N GLN A 265 11.03 0.39 -0.82
CA GLN A 265 9.64 0.76 -1.04
C GLN A 265 9.15 1.73 0.04
N GLY A 266 9.52 1.50 1.30
CA GLY A 266 9.24 2.39 2.43
C GLY A 266 9.79 3.79 2.18
N MET A 267 11.08 3.90 1.85
CA MET A 267 11.74 5.17 1.54
C MET A 267 11.14 5.89 0.33
N CYS A 268 10.76 5.16 -0.72
CA CYS A 268 10.05 5.74 -1.87
C CYS A 268 8.67 6.30 -1.47
N ARG A 269 7.96 5.60 -0.55
CA ARG A 269 6.69 6.08 0.01
C ARG A 269 6.88 7.38 0.81
N VAL A 270 7.97 7.49 1.58
CA VAL A 270 8.35 8.72 2.29
C VAL A 270 8.48 9.88 1.31
N VAL A 271 9.25 9.71 0.23
CA VAL A 271 9.42 10.75 -0.80
C VAL A 271 8.08 11.18 -1.39
N LYS A 272 7.18 10.23 -1.70
CA LYS A 272 5.85 10.52 -2.25
C LYS A 272 4.98 11.32 -1.27
N GLN A 273 4.95 10.92 0.01
CA GLN A 273 4.18 11.58 1.07
C GLN A 273 4.68 13.02 1.30
N LEU A 274 6.00 13.20 1.42
CA LEU A 274 6.61 14.52 1.62
C LEU A 274 6.41 15.42 0.41
N ARG A 275 6.59 14.88 -0.82
CA ARG A 275 6.33 15.63 -2.05
C ARG A 275 4.91 16.18 -2.05
N HIS A 276 3.91 15.34 -1.76
CA HIS A 276 2.52 15.78 -1.70
C HIS A 276 2.32 16.88 -0.65
N TYR A 277 2.78 16.67 0.58
CA TYR A 277 2.63 17.62 1.67
C TYR A 277 3.31 18.97 1.38
N GLU A 278 4.57 18.97 0.92
CA GLU A 278 5.32 20.19 0.64
C GLU A 278 4.73 20.96 -0.55
N HIS A 279 4.18 20.29 -1.57
CA HIS A 279 3.44 20.95 -2.66
C HIS A 279 2.18 21.65 -2.12
N VAL A 280 1.37 20.95 -1.33
CA VAL A 280 0.16 21.54 -0.71
C VAL A 280 0.54 22.71 0.21
N ARG A 281 1.53 22.54 1.09
CA ARG A 281 2.06 23.59 2.00
C ARG A 281 2.52 24.83 1.23
N SER A 282 3.22 24.65 0.12
CA SER A 282 3.70 25.78 -0.71
C SER A 282 2.54 26.59 -1.30
N SER A 283 1.46 25.93 -1.74
CA SER A 283 0.27 26.59 -2.28
C SER A 283 -0.55 27.35 -1.23
N LEU A 284 -0.47 26.94 0.04
CA LEU A 284 -1.10 27.61 1.19
C LEU A 284 -0.29 28.82 1.70
N LYS A 285 1.05 28.76 1.65
CA LYS A 285 1.92 29.88 2.03
C LYS A 285 1.70 31.12 1.15
N THR A 286 1.22 30.94 -0.09
CA THR A 286 0.86 32.05 -0.99
C THR A 286 -0.46 32.76 -0.64
N SER A 287 -1.24 32.31 0.35
CA SER A 287 -2.60 32.84 0.60
C SER A 287 -2.94 33.43 1.98
N SER A 288 -2.10 33.43 3.02
CA SER A 288 -2.44 34.19 4.26
C SER A 288 -1.30 34.39 5.29
N LEU A 289 -1.29 35.60 5.88
CA LEU A 289 -0.48 36.09 7.00
C LEU A 289 -0.73 35.38 8.34
N GLY A 290 0.33 35.33 9.17
CA GLY A 290 0.26 35.37 10.64
C GLY A 290 0.17 34.01 11.35
N ARG A 291 1.30 33.43 11.77
CA ARG A 291 1.34 32.22 12.61
C ARG A 291 1.87 32.56 14.01
N VAL A 292 0.98 32.55 15.01
CA VAL A 292 1.34 32.62 16.44
C VAL A 292 1.82 31.23 16.87
N ARG A 293 3.00 31.17 17.51
CA ARG A 293 3.64 29.94 17.99
C ARG A 293 3.24 29.69 19.45
N PHE A 294 2.57 28.57 19.73
CA PHE A 294 2.47 28.04 21.09
C PHE A 294 2.72 26.53 21.09
N TRP A 295 3.98 26.16 21.28
CA TRP A 295 4.35 24.89 21.88
C TRP A 295 5.34 25.16 23.02
N LYS A 296 5.11 24.51 24.16
CA LYS A 296 5.72 24.85 25.46
C LYS A 296 7.06 24.12 25.66
N ARG A 297 8.16 24.83 25.34
CA ARG A 297 9.59 24.79 25.78
C ARG A 297 10.32 23.43 25.89
N THR A 298 11.54 23.27 25.37
CA THR A 298 12.76 24.08 25.56
C THR A 298 13.27 24.75 24.29
N ALA A 299 13.68 26.02 24.42
CA ALA A 299 14.16 26.84 23.31
C ALA A 299 15.55 26.40 22.87
N ALA A 300 15.63 25.73 21.71
CA ALA A 300 16.72 25.95 20.77
C ALA A 300 16.19 26.90 19.69
N THR A 301 16.88 28.02 19.52
CA THR A 301 16.61 29.06 18.52
C THR A 301 16.51 28.45 17.13
N ALA A 302 15.28 28.28 16.61
CA ALA A 302 15.09 27.90 15.21
C ALA A 302 15.46 29.12 14.34
N PRO A 303 16.48 29.05 13.47
CA PRO A 303 16.72 30.11 12.50
C PRO A 303 15.52 30.21 11.55
N ALA A 304 15.22 31.43 11.08
CA ALA A 304 14.19 31.64 10.08
C ALA A 304 14.51 30.81 8.83
N GLU A 305 13.57 29.96 8.38
CA GLU A 305 13.69 29.22 7.11
C GLU A 305 13.99 30.25 5.99
N PRO A 306 15.15 30.17 5.29
CA PRO A 306 15.39 31.01 4.14
C PRO A 306 14.36 30.69 3.05
N ALA A 307 13.92 31.70 2.30
CA ALA A 307 12.92 31.58 1.24
C ALA A 307 13.29 30.57 0.13
N ASP A 308 14.56 30.14 0.07
CA ASP A 308 15.14 29.22 -0.92
C ASP A 308 15.57 27.85 -0.34
N ALA A 309 15.06 27.44 0.82
CA ALA A 309 15.38 26.13 1.38
C ALA A 309 14.94 25.00 0.42
N VAL A 310 15.87 24.10 0.09
CA VAL A 310 15.58 22.92 -0.75
C VAL A 310 14.54 22.06 -0.02
N PRO A 311 13.41 21.69 -0.68
CA PRO A 311 12.41 20.82 -0.07
C PRO A 311 13.01 19.49 0.39
N VAL A 312 12.57 19.00 1.55
CA VAL A 312 13.10 17.79 2.18
C VAL A 312 12.91 16.57 1.27
N TYR A 313 11.78 16.50 0.56
CA TYR A 313 11.53 15.41 -0.39
C TYR A 313 12.61 15.33 -1.51
N LYS A 314 13.21 16.46 -1.92
CA LYS A 314 14.26 16.47 -2.96
C LYS A 314 15.58 15.94 -2.42
N GLN A 315 15.96 16.30 -1.19
CA GLN A 315 17.14 15.75 -0.53
C GLN A 315 17.00 14.23 -0.39
N LEU A 316 15.83 13.78 0.10
CA LEU A 316 15.57 12.35 0.29
C LEU A 316 15.51 11.59 -1.04
N SER A 317 14.90 12.16 -2.09
CA SER A 317 14.89 11.57 -3.43
C SER A 317 16.30 11.39 -4.00
N ARG A 318 17.20 12.36 -3.77
CA ARG A 318 18.63 12.24 -4.13
C ARG A 318 19.30 11.13 -3.33
N LEU A 319 19.07 11.06 -2.02
CA LEU A 319 19.64 10.02 -1.16
C LEU A 319 19.25 8.61 -1.63
N VAL A 320 17.95 8.37 -1.87
CA VAL A 320 17.45 7.09 -2.37
C VAL A 320 18.00 6.78 -3.77
N THR A 321 18.08 7.80 -4.64
CA THR A 321 18.69 7.64 -5.98
C THR A 321 20.15 7.22 -5.88
N THR A 322 20.95 7.87 -5.03
CA THR A 322 22.37 7.53 -4.82
C THR A 322 22.53 6.12 -4.24
N GLN A 323 21.66 5.72 -3.31
CA GLN A 323 21.64 4.36 -2.75
C GLN A 323 21.39 3.29 -3.82
N VAL A 324 20.42 3.54 -4.72
CA VAL A 324 20.15 2.63 -5.85
C VAL A 324 21.36 2.54 -6.78
N LEU A 325 21.99 3.67 -7.10
CA LEU A 325 23.13 3.73 -8.00
C LEU A 325 24.39 3.08 -7.45
N SER A 326 24.60 3.14 -6.12
CA SER A 326 25.75 2.56 -5.43
C SER A 326 25.60 1.06 -5.15
N ASN A 327 24.40 0.49 -5.27
CA ASN A 327 24.18 -0.94 -5.03
C ASN A 327 24.74 -1.81 -6.17
N SER A 328 25.84 -2.50 -5.90
CA SER A 328 26.50 -3.41 -6.85
C SER A 328 25.73 -4.70 -7.13
N ARG A 329 24.83 -5.12 -6.25
CA ARG A 329 24.04 -6.36 -6.38
C ARG A 329 22.62 -6.14 -6.90
N LEU A 330 22.27 -4.92 -7.26
CA LEU A 330 20.93 -4.55 -7.69
C LEU A 330 20.37 -5.47 -8.78
N VAL A 331 21.18 -5.76 -9.81
CA VAL A 331 20.77 -6.62 -10.93
C VAL A 331 20.45 -8.03 -10.45
N THR A 332 21.36 -8.65 -9.70
CA THR A 332 21.17 -10.01 -9.18
C THR A 332 19.99 -10.09 -8.22
N ASP A 333 19.80 -9.07 -7.39
CA ASP A 333 18.73 -9.02 -6.41
C ASP A 333 17.37 -8.90 -7.09
N VAL A 334 17.23 -8.00 -8.07
CA VAL A 334 15.97 -7.81 -8.82
C VAL A 334 15.61 -9.06 -9.63
N GLU A 335 16.59 -9.73 -10.23
CA GLU A 335 16.33 -10.95 -11.00
C GLU A 335 15.95 -12.17 -10.14
N ALA A 336 16.25 -12.14 -8.84
CA ALA A 336 15.85 -13.16 -7.86
C ALA A 336 14.47 -12.89 -7.25
N MET A 337 13.90 -11.70 -7.45
CA MET A 337 12.60 -11.33 -6.90
C MET A 337 11.43 -12.01 -7.64
N THR A 338 10.33 -12.20 -6.91
CA THR A 338 9.04 -12.58 -7.50
C THR A 338 8.47 -11.42 -8.34
N LEU A 339 7.60 -11.73 -9.31
CA LEU A 339 6.95 -10.71 -10.14
C LEU A 339 6.20 -9.65 -9.30
N ALA A 340 5.61 -10.06 -8.18
CA ALA A 340 4.93 -9.14 -7.25
C ALA A 340 5.89 -8.15 -6.59
N GLN A 341 7.03 -8.64 -6.10
CA GLN A 341 8.07 -7.80 -5.51
C GLN A 341 8.66 -6.83 -6.54
N VAL A 342 8.98 -7.32 -7.74
CA VAL A 342 9.52 -6.49 -8.82
C VAL A 342 8.55 -5.38 -9.22
N ALA A 343 7.26 -5.70 -9.39
CA ALA A 343 6.25 -4.70 -9.72
C ALA A 343 6.13 -3.62 -8.64
N GLY A 344 6.12 -4.02 -7.36
CA GLY A 344 6.07 -3.08 -6.24
C GLY A 344 7.31 -2.18 -6.16
N VAL A 345 8.51 -2.77 -6.27
CA VAL A 345 9.77 -2.01 -6.18
C VAL A 345 9.88 -1.04 -7.35
N PHE A 346 9.66 -1.53 -8.57
CA PHE A 346 9.76 -0.71 -9.77
C PHE A 346 8.75 0.44 -9.74
N SER A 347 7.49 0.16 -9.38
CA SER A 347 6.48 1.21 -9.25
C SER A 347 6.90 2.27 -8.24
N SER A 348 7.41 1.88 -7.08
CA SER A 348 7.88 2.82 -6.06
C SER A 348 9.05 3.68 -6.53
N VAL A 349 10.06 3.06 -7.16
CA VAL A 349 11.24 3.75 -7.68
C VAL A 349 10.87 4.73 -8.79
N SER A 350 9.97 4.34 -9.71
CA SER A 350 9.52 5.18 -10.83
C SER A 350 8.89 6.52 -10.38
N PHE A 351 8.28 6.57 -9.20
CA PHE A 351 7.67 7.81 -8.68
C PHE A 351 8.60 8.64 -7.78
N ALA A 352 9.64 8.02 -7.21
CA ALA A 352 10.43 8.62 -6.14
C ALA A 352 11.88 8.95 -6.54
N CYS A 353 12.45 8.26 -7.53
CA CYS A 353 13.86 8.36 -7.90
C CYS A 353 14.06 9.12 -9.22
N GLY A 354 15.31 9.52 -9.48
CA GLY A 354 15.71 10.09 -10.77
C GLY A 354 15.76 9.05 -11.90
N THR A 355 15.78 9.54 -13.14
CA THR A 355 15.86 8.73 -14.37
C THR A 355 17.04 7.74 -14.36
N GLU A 356 18.20 8.16 -13.88
CA GLU A 356 19.42 7.35 -13.78
C GLU A 356 19.23 6.08 -12.93
N ALA A 357 18.52 6.19 -11.80
CA ALA A 357 18.19 5.03 -10.97
C ALA A 357 17.26 4.08 -11.71
N ILE A 358 16.31 4.61 -12.46
CA ILE A 358 15.31 3.78 -13.18
C ILE A 358 15.97 3.01 -14.32
N LEU A 359 16.94 3.62 -15.02
CA LEU A 359 17.73 2.94 -16.06
C LEU A 359 18.44 1.69 -15.54
N ARG A 360 18.87 1.66 -14.27
CA ARG A 360 19.45 0.47 -13.64
C ARG A 360 18.44 -0.67 -13.44
N PHE A 361 17.16 -0.36 -13.28
CA PHE A 361 16.08 -1.35 -13.16
C PHE A 361 15.56 -1.85 -14.51
N THR A 362 15.70 -1.08 -15.59
CA THR A 362 15.11 -1.38 -16.89
C THR A 362 15.43 -2.79 -17.39
N VAL A 363 16.71 -3.17 -17.45
CA VAL A 363 17.13 -4.48 -17.96
C VAL A 363 16.74 -5.64 -17.02
N PRO A 364 17.03 -5.58 -15.70
CA PRO A 364 16.63 -6.64 -14.77
C PRO A 364 15.12 -6.89 -14.74
N VAL A 365 14.30 -5.83 -14.72
CA VAL A 365 12.83 -5.95 -14.73
C VAL A 365 12.37 -6.58 -16.05
N GLN A 366 12.99 -6.23 -17.18
CA GLN A 366 12.66 -6.81 -18.48
C GLN A 366 12.95 -8.31 -18.50
N ASN A 367 14.08 -8.75 -17.92
CA ASN A 367 14.44 -10.16 -17.82
C ASN A 367 13.43 -10.94 -16.97
N VAL A 368 12.95 -10.35 -15.88
CA VAL A 368 11.90 -10.94 -15.04
C VAL A 368 10.58 -11.07 -15.80
N LEU A 369 10.15 -10.02 -16.52
CA LEU A 369 8.93 -10.06 -17.34
C LEU A 369 8.96 -11.19 -18.37
N LYS A 370 10.11 -11.39 -19.04
CA LYS A 370 10.27 -12.46 -20.03
C LYS A 370 10.21 -13.87 -19.43
N ARG A 371 10.67 -14.02 -18.17
CA ARG A 371 10.88 -15.31 -17.51
C ARG A 371 9.69 -15.78 -16.67
N VAL A 372 9.08 -14.86 -15.91
CA VAL A 372 8.21 -15.21 -14.76
C VAL A 372 6.71 -15.04 -15.07
N VAL A 373 6.33 -14.34 -16.14
CA VAL A 373 4.92 -14.04 -16.41
C VAL A 373 4.16 -15.31 -16.80
N VAL A 374 3.11 -15.60 -16.04
CA VAL A 374 2.20 -16.74 -16.24
C VAL A 374 0.81 -16.25 -16.67
N ALA A 375 0.03 -17.14 -17.29
CA ALA A 375 -1.31 -16.85 -17.81
C ALA A 375 -2.39 -16.81 -16.70
N ASP A 376 -2.28 -15.86 -15.78
CA ASP A 376 -3.24 -15.68 -14.69
C ASP A 376 -3.48 -14.20 -14.36
N ALA A 377 -4.62 -13.91 -13.71
CA ALA A 377 -5.05 -12.55 -13.41
C ALA A 377 -4.13 -11.82 -12.42
N THR A 378 -3.45 -12.55 -11.52
CA THR A 378 -2.52 -11.95 -10.56
C THR A 378 -1.23 -11.53 -11.23
N SER A 379 -0.66 -12.38 -12.09
CA SER A 379 0.48 -12.04 -12.96
C SER A 379 0.17 -10.84 -13.84
N MET A 380 -1.01 -10.82 -14.48
CA MET A 380 -1.42 -9.68 -15.31
C MET A 380 -1.54 -8.37 -14.53
N ARG A 381 -2.04 -8.40 -13.29
CA ARG A 381 -2.09 -7.21 -12.43
C ARG A 381 -0.69 -6.61 -12.20
N HIS A 382 0.31 -7.44 -11.97
CA HIS A 382 1.69 -6.99 -11.77
C HIS A 382 2.32 -6.47 -13.07
N VAL A 383 2.06 -7.11 -14.22
CA VAL A 383 2.51 -6.64 -15.54
C VAL A 383 1.92 -5.27 -15.86
N ILE A 384 0.61 -5.08 -15.62
CA ILE A 384 -0.07 -3.79 -15.80
C ILE A 384 0.57 -2.72 -14.91
N CYS A 385 0.84 -3.03 -13.64
CA CYS A 385 1.50 -2.11 -12.71
C CYS A 385 2.89 -1.67 -13.20
N ILE A 386 3.69 -2.59 -13.75
CA ILE A 386 5.00 -2.25 -14.35
C ILE A 386 4.81 -1.37 -15.58
N GLY A 387 3.82 -1.67 -16.43
CA GLY A 387 3.47 -0.84 -17.58
C GLY A 387 3.09 0.59 -17.18
N GLU A 388 2.20 0.75 -16.20
CA GLU A 388 1.76 2.05 -15.68
C GLU A 388 2.94 2.85 -15.12
N ALA A 389 3.80 2.21 -14.32
CA ALA A 389 5.01 2.83 -13.79
C ALA A 389 6.01 3.24 -14.89
N SER A 390 6.03 2.53 -16.02
CA SER A 390 6.92 2.83 -17.14
C SER A 390 6.47 4.04 -17.96
N LEU A 391 5.18 4.43 -17.92
CA LEU A 391 4.68 5.62 -18.62
C LEU A 391 5.17 6.92 -18.00
N HIS A 392 5.42 6.92 -16.69
CA HIS A 392 5.77 8.13 -15.95
C HIS A 392 7.26 8.47 -16.00
N VAL A 393 8.07 7.68 -16.71
CA VAL A 393 9.53 7.76 -16.63
C VAL A 393 10.20 7.76 -18.00
N GLU A 394 11.05 8.76 -18.21
CA GLU A 394 11.97 8.80 -19.35
C GLU A 394 13.00 7.66 -19.27
N GLY A 395 13.10 6.84 -20.32
CA GLY A 395 14.03 5.70 -20.39
C GLY A 395 13.42 4.33 -20.06
N ALA A 396 12.15 4.26 -19.63
CA ALA A 396 11.44 3.00 -19.36
C ALA A 396 10.58 2.51 -20.55
N SER A 397 10.75 3.09 -21.74
CA SER A 397 9.94 2.76 -22.93
C SER A 397 10.06 1.28 -23.35
N LEU A 398 11.25 0.68 -23.22
CA LEU A 398 11.45 -0.74 -23.50
C LEU A 398 10.70 -1.65 -22.54
N LEU A 399 10.60 -1.26 -21.26
CA LEU A 399 9.80 -1.97 -20.27
C LEU A 399 8.31 -1.86 -20.56
N PHE A 400 7.84 -0.68 -20.91
CA PHE A 400 6.45 -0.48 -21.34
C PHE A 400 6.11 -1.41 -22.51
N VAL A 401 6.97 -1.44 -23.54
CA VAL A 401 6.78 -2.32 -24.70
C VAL A 401 6.74 -3.78 -24.29
N GLU A 402 7.62 -4.23 -23.39
CA GLU A 402 7.61 -5.62 -22.92
C GLU A 402 6.36 -5.97 -22.10
N ALA A 403 5.86 -5.04 -21.28
CA ALA A 403 4.62 -5.19 -20.55
C ALA A 403 3.42 -5.31 -21.52
N VAL A 404 3.36 -4.46 -22.55
CA VAL A 404 2.30 -4.52 -23.58
C VAL A 404 2.37 -5.80 -24.41
N ARG A 405 3.58 -6.30 -24.74
CA ARG A 405 3.74 -7.61 -25.39
C ARG A 405 3.25 -8.75 -24.51
N SER A 406 3.54 -8.69 -23.21
CA SER A 406 3.06 -9.69 -22.24
C SER A 406 1.54 -9.67 -22.13
N ILE A 407 0.93 -8.49 -22.06
CA ILE A 407 -0.53 -8.30 -22.09
C ILE A 407 -1.13 -8.90 -23.38
N SER A 408 -0.54 -8.57 -24.53
CA SER A 408 -0.99 -9.07 -25.83
C SER A 408 -0.96 -10.61 -25.90
N ARG A 409 0.14 -11.22 -25.44
CA ARG A 409 0.32 -12.67 -25.38
C ARG A 409 -0.73 -13.37 -24.51
N PHE A 410 -1.19 -12.73 -23.45
CA PHE A 410 -2.14 -13.29 -22.49
C PHE A 410 -3.51 -12.58 -22.48
N ALA A 411 -3.90 -11.97 -23.62
CA ALA A 411 -5.16 -11.24 -23.77
C ALA A 411 -6.41 -12.05 -23.38
N PHE A 412 -6.36 -13.38 -23.52
CA PHE A 412 -7.45 -14.27 -23.12
C PHE A 412 -7.71 -14.30 -21.62
N VAL A 413 -6.68 -14.03 -20.80
CA VAL A 413 -6.84 -13.92 -19.34
C VAL A 413 -7.73 -12.73 -19.01
N LEU A 414 -7.54 -11.60 -19.68
CA LEU A 414 -8.25 -10.34 -19.44
C LEU A 414 -9.68 -10.34 -19.97
N THR A 415 -9.98 -11.21 -20.93
CA THR A 415 -11.30 -11.37 -21.57
C THR A 415 -12.06 -12.58 -21.03
N SER A 416 -11.62 -13.10 -19.87
CA SER A 416 -12.29 -14.15 -19.10
C SER A 416 -13.18 -13.53 -18.01
N ALA A 417 -14.18 -14.30 -17.52
CA ALA A 417 -15.08 -13.83 -16.46
C ALA A 417 -14.28 -13.48 -15.19
N ALA A 418 -14.62 -12.36 -14.54
CA ALA A 418 -13.97 -11.78 -13.35
C ALA A 418 -12.65 -11.00 -13.52
N THR A 419 -12.29 -10.51 -14.72
CA THR A 419 -11.10 -9.65 -14.92
C THR A 419 -11.35 -8.37 -15.74
N TRP A 420 -12.61 -7.97 -15.91
CA TRP A 420 -12.96 -6.80 -16.73
C TRP A 420 -12.41 -5.48 -16.20
N ASP A 421 -12.22 -5.38 -14.88
CA ASP A 421 -11.52 -4.27 -14.21
C ASP A 421 -10.05 -4.15 -14.66
N LEU A 422 -9.36 -5.27 -14.80
CA LEU A 422 -8.00 -5.31 -15.33
C LEU A 422 -7.97 -4.90 -16.81
N LEU A 423 -8.98 -5.28 -17.59
CA LEU A 423 -9.08 -4.85 -18.99
C LEU A 423 -9.30 -3.33 -19.09
N CYS A 424 -10.12 -2.73 -18.23
CA CYS A 424 -10.24 -1.26 -18.16
C CYS A 424 -8.88 -0.59 -17.87
N ARG A 425 -8.09 -1.13 -16.93
CA ARG A 425 -6.74 -0.62 -16.65
C ARG A 425 -5.80 -0.76 -17.83
N VAL A 426 -5.86 -1.88 -18.56
CA VAL A 426 -5.09 -2.06 -19.79
C VAL A 426 -5.48 -1.02 -20.84
N CYS A 427 -6.77 -0.74 -21.03
CA CYS A 427 -7.19 0.29 -21.96
C CYS A 427 -6.64 1.67 -21.56
N ALA A 428 -6.72 2.05 -20.28
CA ALA A 428 -6.14 3.31 -19.79
C ALA A 428 -4.62 3.37 -19.97
N LEU A 429 -3.92 2.25 -19.74
CA LEU A 429 -2.48 2.11 -19.99
C LEU A 429 -2.13 2.33 -21.47
N LEU A 430 -2.91 1.73 -22.38
CA LEU A 430 -2.69 1.85 -23.82
C LEU A 430 -3.04 3.25 -24.35
N GLU A 431 -4.03 3.90 -23.76
CA GLU A 431 -4.41 5.29 -24.06
C GLU A 431 -3.29 6.27 -23.67
N GLY A 432 -2.65 6.04 -22.52
CA GLY A 432 -1.54 6.87 -22.04
C GLY A 432 -0.21 6.67 -22.78
N ALA A 433 -0.14 5.77 -23.75
CA ALA A 433 1.10 5.46 -24.46
C ALA A 433 1.55 6.62 -25.38
N PRO A 434 2.86 6.93 -25.42
CA PRO A 434 3.38 7.93 -26.35
C PRO A 434 3.19 7.47 -27.81
N LEU A 435 3.01 8.43 -28.71
CA LEU A 435 2.76 8.18 -30.15
C LEU A 435 3.85 7.33 -30.82
N SER A 436 5.09 7.41 -30.32
CA SER A 436 6.22 6.60 -30.81
C SER A 436 6.02 5.09 -30.59
N LEU A 437 5.17 4.68 -29.65
CA LEU A 437 4.91 3.27 -29.31
C LEU A 437 3.59 2.76 -29.90
N ARG A 438 2.95 3.54 -30.77
CA ARG A 438 1.63 3.26 -31.35
C ARG A 438 1.54 1.90 -32.04
N ALA A 439 2.59 1.47 -32.75
CA ALA A 439 2.58 0.17 -33.43
C ALA A 439 2.38 -0.99 -32.43
N VAL A 440 3.02 -0.93 -31.27
CA VAL A 440 2.90 -1.94 -30.21
C VAL A 440 1.50 -1.89 -29.59
N VAL A 441 0.96 -0.69 -29.39
CA VAL A 441 -0.41 -0.49 -28.88
C VAL A 441 -1.45 -1.08 -29.82
N VAL A 442 -1.36 -0.81 -31.13
CA VAL A 442 -2.28 -1.35 -32.14
C VAL A 442 -2.26 -2.88 -32.14
N MET A 443 -1.07 -3.49 -32.11
CA MET A 443 -0.94 -4.95 -32.06
C MET A 443 -1.60 -5.56 -30.81
N CYS A 444 -1.47 -4.89 -29.66
CA CYS A 444 -2.13 -5.30 -28.43
C CYS A 444 -3.65 -5.17 -28.53
N LEU A 445 -4.17 -4.04 -29.03
CA LEU A 445 -5.60 -3.81 -29.22
C LEU A 445 -6.23 -4.83 -30.17
N CYS A 446 -5.56 -5.18 -31.26
CA CYS A 446 -6.02 -6.23 -32.17
C CYS A 446 -6.07 -7.61 -31.48
N SER A 447 -5.09 -7.91 -30.61
CA SER A 447 -5.06 -9.16 -29.85
C SER A 447 -6.18 -9.22 -28.80
N LEU A 448 -6.44 -8.10 -28.12
CA LEU A 448 -7.57 -7.95 -27.20
C LEU A 448 -8.92 -8.11 -27.92
N GLN A 449 -9.09 -7.49 -29.09
CA GLN A 449 -10.29 -7.64 -29.92
C GLN A 449 -10.51 -9.10 -30.31
N GLY A 450 -9.50 -9.73 -30.91
CA GLY A 450 -9.61 -11.12 -31.35
C GLY A 450 -9.86 -12.09 -30.18
N SER A 451 -9.40 -11.75 -28.98
CA SER A 451 -9.70 -12.53 -27.77
C SER A 451 -11.11 -12.30 -27.26
N LEU A 452 -11.61 -11.06 -27.30
CA LEU A 452 -12.97 -10.71 -26.90
C LEU A 452 -14.00 -11.39 -27.81
N GLU A 453 -13.78 -11.39 -29.12
CA GLU A 453 -14.63 -12.06 -30.12
C GLU A 453 -14.71 -13.57 -29.89
N LYS A 454 -13.64 -14.18 -29.37
CA LYS A 454 -13.57 -15.61 -29.05
C LYS A 454 -14.11 -15.95 -27.66
N SER A 455 -14.41 -14.96 -26.82
CA SER A 455 -14.85 -15.19 -25.45
C SER A 455 -16.24 -15.81 -25.42
N ARG A 456 -16.32 -17.04 -24.89
CA ARG A 456 -17.58 -17.81 -24.81
C ARG A 456 -18.41 -17.51 -23.56
N ARG A 457 -17.89 -16.71 -22.62
CA ARG A 457 -18.54 -16.42 -21.33
C ARG A 457 -18.73 -14.92 -21.15
N LEU A 458 -19.84 -14.41 -21.67
CA LEU A 458 -20.26 -13.04 -21.47
C LEU A 458 -21.05 -12.92 -20.15
N PRO A 459 -20.79 -11.88 -19.33
CA PRO A 459 -21.53 -11.66 -18.10
C PRO A 459 -23.00 -11.33 -18.40
N SER A 460 -23.93 -11.90 -17.62
CA SER A 460 -25.35 -11.55 -17.70
C SER A 460 -25.58 -10.11 -17.25
N SER A 461 -26.62 -9.45 -17.75
CA SER A 461 -26.99 -8.08 -17.34
C SER A 461 -27.24 -7.91 -15.84
N ALA A 462 -27.66 -8.98 -15.16
CA ALA A 462 -27.86 -9.01 -13.71
C ALA A 462 -26.58 -9.20 -12.88
N SER A 463 -25.42 -9.43 -13.53
CA SER A 463 -24.17 -9.65 -12.81
C SER A 463 -23.50 -8.33 -12.41
N PRO A 464 -22.86 -8.25 -11.24
CA PRO A 464 -22.15 -7.04 -10.80
C PRO A 464 -20.98 -6.68 -11.73
N GLU A 465 -20.44 -7.65 -12.47
CA GLU A 465 -19.34 -7.47 -13.42
C GLU A 465 -19.78 -6.85 -14.75
N PHE A 466 -21.09 -6.78 -15.02
CA PHE A 466 -21.64 -6.30 -16.29
C PHE A 466 -21.27 -4.84 -16.58
N ALA A 467 -21.18 -4.00 -15.55
CA ALA A 467 -20.78 -2.60 -15.69
C ALA A 467 -19.32 -2.48 -16.16
N SER A 468 -18.40 -3.18 -15.48
CA SER A 468 -16.98 -3.22 -15.86
C SER A 468 -16.78 -3.83 -17.25
N PHE A 469 -17.54 -4.88 -17.58
CA PHE A 469 -17.54 -5.46 -18.92
C PHE A 469 -17.95 -4.45 -20.00
N ARG A 470 -19.09 -3.76 -19.84
CA ARG A 470 -19.56 -2.75 -20.81
C ARG A 470 -18.54 -1.63 -20.99
N LEU A 471 -17.96 -1.15 -19.90
CA LEU A 471 -16.92 -0.12 -19.93
C LEU A 471 -15.69 -0.60 -20.69
N ALA A 472 -15.20 -1.80 -20.37
CA ALA A 472 -14.02 -2.37 -21.02
C ALA A 472 -14.22 -2.55 -22.53
N VAL A 473 -15.37 -3.10 -22.97
CA VAL A 473 -15.69 -3.26 -24.39
C VAL A 473 -15.78 -1.91 -25.10
N ALA A 474 -16.43 -0.93 -24.48
CA ALA A 474 -16.50 0.42 -25.04
C ALA A 474 -15.10 1.03 -25.22
N MET A 475 -14.24 0.93 -24.20
CA MET A 475 -12.86 1.45 -24.25
C MET A 475 -12.01 0.76 -25.34
N VAL A 476 -12.10 -0.57 -25.50
CA VAL A 476 -11.38 -1.27 -26.56
C VAL A 476 -11.82 -0.78 -27.94
N CYS A 477 -13.14 -0.67 -28.15
CA CYS A 477 -13.70 -0.19 -29.42
C CYS A 477 -13.33 1.27 -29.72
N THR A 478 -13.34 2.17 -28.73
CA THR A 478 -12.95 3.57 -28.92
C THR A 478 -11.46 3.70 -29.25
N LEU A 479 -10.60 2.99 -28.52
CA LEU A 479 -9.15 3.01 -28.76
C LEU A 479 -8.79 2.43 -30.13
N LEU A 480 -9.44 1.34 -30.55
CA LEU A 480 -9.25 0.78 -31.90
C LEU A 480 -9.64 1.78 -33.00
N ARG A 481 -10.78 2.47 -32.86
CA ARG A 481 -11.21 3.49 -33.83
C ARG A 481 -10.25 4.67 -33.88
N ALA A 482 -9.79 5.17 -32.73
CA ALA A 482 -8.81 6.23 -32.66
C ALA A 482 -7.47 5.80 -33.32
N ALA A 483 -7.04 4.57 -33.04
CA ALA A 483 -5.80 4.02 -33.58
C ALA A 483 -5.89 3.69 -35.09
N GLN A 484 -7.08 3.46 -35.65
CA GLN A 484 -7.28 3.28 -37.10
C GLN A 484 -7.46 4.61 -37.83
N GLY A 485 -8.18 5.57 -37.23
CA GLY A 485 -8.43 6.89 -37.81
C GLY A 485 -7.15 7.69 -38.08
N ALA A 486 -6.20 7.66 -37.14
CA ALA A 486 -4.95 8.40 -37.31
C ALA A 486 -3.89 7.68 -38.18
N ASN A 487 -4.16 6.46 -38.70
CA ASN A 487 -3.30 5.82 -39.72
C ASN A 487 -3.70 6.32 -41.12
N ARG A 488 -4.99 6.60 -41.34
CA ARG A 488 -5.49 7.16 -42.61
C ARG A 488 -5.04 8.60 -42.85
N SER A 489 -4.72 9.37 -41.80
CA SER A 489 -4.18 10.73 -41.92
C SER A 489 -2.67 10.77 -42.20
N ALA A 490 -1.92 9.70 -41.93
CA ALA A 490 -0.48 9.63 -42.20
C ALA A 490 -0.18 9.17 -43.64
N ASP A 491 -0.99 8.27 -44.20
CA ASP A 491 -0.86 7.82 -45.60
C ASP A 491 -1.37 8.86 -46.61
N GLY A 492 -2.15 9.86 -46.18
CA GLY A 492 -2.62 10.94 -47.05
C GLY A 492 -1.60 12.05 -47.33
N GLY A 493 -0.43 12.03 -46.69
CA GLY A 493 0.57 13.11 -46.76
C GLY A 493 1.66 12.98 -47.82
N ASN A 494 1.73 11.87 -48.57
CA ASN A 494 2.89 11.57 -49.43
C ASN A 494 2.58 11.44 -50.93
N ASN A 495 1.46 12.00 -51.41
CA ASN A 495 1.06 11.92 -52.82
C ASN A 495 0.92 13.29 -53.52
N SER A 496 1.82 14.23 -53.24
CA SER A 496 1.90 15.48 -54.03
C SER A 496 3.31 16.03 -54.10
N GLN A 497 4.22 15.32 -54.78
CA GLN A 497 5.39 15.91 -55.45
C GLN A 497 6.18 14.83 -56.19
N CYS A 498 5.89 14.63 -57.48
CA CYS A 498 6.86 14.19 -58.49
C CYS A 498 6.23 14.25 -59.90
N GLY A 499 6.74 15.17 -60.73
CA GLY A 499 6.66 15.18 -62.21
C GLY A 499 5.29 15.55 -62.82
N GLY A 500 5.14 16.51 -63.72
CA GLY A 500 6.11 17.18 -64.59
C GLY A 500 5.55 17.22 -66.01
N GLY A 501 5.22 18.43 -66.49
CA GLY A 501 5.39 18.83 -67.88
C GLY A 501 4.33 18.48 -68.93
N SER A 502 3.94 19.53 -69.67
CA SER A 502 3.60 19.55 -71.11
C SER A 502 2.12 19.57 -71.52
N ALA A 503 1.67 20.82 -71.78
CA ALA A 503 1.19 21.33 -73.06
C ALA A 503 -0.20 20.94 -73.62
N HIS A 504 -0.95 22.02 -73.88
CA HIS A 504 -1.75 22.35 -75.07
C HIS A 504 -3.18 21.81 -75.26
N ASP A 505 -4.01 22.79 -75.64
CA ASP A 505 -5.29 22.77 -76.38
C ASP A 505 -6.60 22.54 -75.61
N ALA A 506 -7.20 23.63 -75.12
CA ALA A 506 -8.38 24.30 -75.72
C ALA A 506 -8.77 25.55 -74.90
#